data_AF-A0A537RXC9-F1
#
_entry.id   AF-A0A537RXC9-F1
#
_cell.length_a   1.000
_cell.length_b   1.000
_cell.length_c   1.000
_cell.angle_alpha   90.00
_cell.angle_beta   90.00
_cell.angle_gamma   90.00
#
_symmetry.space_group_name_H-M   'P 1'
#
loop_
_entity.id
_entity.type
_entity.pdbx_description
1 polymer ?
#
loop_
_entity_poly.entity_id
_entity_poly.type
_entity_poly.pdbx_seq_one_letter_code
_entity_poly.pdbx_strand_id
1 'polypeptide(L)'
;MKFTGDIWLNAPRAAVFAKIRDARFFASCVEGVQELSEIDGDHYTAVLDTKVAYLKFKFNVMVEVARVDPPREIEAKIEGTPLGIVGRLTARSLTRLSEDDGATKVSYEIDAALTGKLGSLGQPVLRAKAKEMERQFTERMRAAFAESKSET
;
A
#
# COMPACT_ATOMS: atom_id res chain seq x y z
N MET A 1 1.98 -10.30 -11.30
CA MET A 1 2.83 -10.90 -10.24
C MET A 1 2.07 -10.70 -8.96
N LYS A 2 1.87 -11.79 -8.21
CA LYS A 2 1.06 -11.74 -7.00
C LYS A 2 1.92 -11.60 -5.74
N PHE A 3 1.47 -10.72 -4.86
CA PHE A 3 1.93 -10.53 -3.49
C PHE A 3 0.74 -10.72 -2.57
N THR A 4 0.95 -11.42 -1.47
CA THR A 4 -0.08 -11.68 -0.47
C THR A 4 0.57 -11.65 0.90
N GLY A 5 -0.14 -11.13 1.90
CA GLY A 5 0.34 -11.12 3.26
C GLY A 5 -0.76 -10.76 4.25
N ASP A 6 -0.39 -10.89 5.53
CA ASP A 6 -1.28 -10.67 6.65
C ASP A 6 -0.63 -9.74 7.67
N ILE A 7 -1.36 -8.72 8.11
CA ILE A 7 -0.94 -7.81 9.16
C ILE A 7 -1.91 -7.92 10.34
N TRP A 8 -1.37 -8.23 11.51
CA TRP A 8 -2.12 -8.24 12.77
C TRP A 8 -1.95 -6.92 13.51
N LEU A 9 -3.08 -6.34 13.91
CA LEU A 9 -3.18 -5.08 14.63
C LEU A 9 -4.06 -5.27 15.88
N ASN A 10 -3.56 -4.84 17.03
CA ASN A 10 -4.28 -4.91 18.31
C ASN A 10 -5.26 -3.74 18.44
N ALA A 11 -6.23 -3.67 17.53
CA ALA A 11 -7.26 -2.64 17.52
C ALA A 11 -8.56 -3.17 16.89
N PRO A 12 -9.73 -2.61 17.26
CA PRO A 12 -11.01 -2.99 16.68
C PRO A 12 -11.05 -2.78 15.17
N ARG A 13 -11.77 -3.66 14.46
CA ARG A 13 -11.81 -3.66 12.99
C ARG A 13 -12.23 -2.33 12.38
N ALA A 14 -13.20 -1.65 12.99
CA ALA A 14 -13.69 -0.35 12.50
C ALA A 14 -12.61 0.74 12.57
N ALA A 15 -11.80 0.76 13.63
CA ALA A 15 -10.70 1.72 13.79
C ALA A 15 -9.59 1.46 12.76
N VAL A 16 -9.26 0.19 12.54
CA VAL A 16 -8.30 -0.23 11.51
C VAL A 16 -8.78 0.18 10.12
N PHE A 17 -10.04 -0.10 9.79
CA PHE A 17 -10.63 0.27 8.51
C PHE A 17 -10.57 1.78 8.27
N ALA A 18 -10.95 2.58 9.26
CA ALA A 18 -10.92 4.04 9.18
C ALA A 18 -9.51 4.57 8.92
N LYS A 19 -8.48 3.99 9.57
CA LYS A 19 -7.08 4.35 9.33
C LYS A 19 -6.60 3.94 7.94
N ILE A 20 -6.96 2.77 7.44
CA ILE A 20 -6.61 2.36 6.07
C ILE A 20 -7.24 3.30 5.03
N ARG A 21 -8.45 3.81 5.31
CA ARG A 21 -9.14 4.79 4.45
C ARG A 21 -8.59 6.22 4.54
N ASP A 22 -7.82 6.55 5.56
CA ASP A 22 -7.13 7.84 5.64
C ASP A 22 -5.96 7.84 4.66
N ALA A 23 -6.16 8.45 3.49
CA ALA A 23 -5.18 8.44 2.41
C ALA A 23 -3.83 9.06 2.81
N ARG A 24 -3.85 10.10 3.66
CA ARG A 24 -2.62 10.76 4.13
C ARG A 24 -1.85 9.82 5.06
N PHE A 25 -2.54 9.20 6.00
CA PHE A 25 -1.94 8.22 6.89
C PHE A 25 -1.44 7.00 6.12
N PHE A 26 -2.25 6.44 5.22
CA PHE A 26 -1.86 5.29 4.38
C PHE A 26 -0.62 5.60 3.55
N ALA A 27 -0.58 6.76 2.89
CA ALA A 27 0.59 7.21 2.13
C ALA A 27 1.83 7.38 3.02
N SER A 28 1.68 7.89 4.24
CA SER A 28 2.80 8.04 5.20
C SER A 28 3.42 6.71 5.63
N CYS A 29 2.67 5.61 5.46
CA CYS A 29 3.13 4.26 5.73
C CYS A 29 3.91 3.64 4.55
N VAL A 30 3.78 4.20 3.35
CA VAL A 30 4.44 3.69 2.14
C VAL A 30 5.74 4.45 1.89
N GLU A 31 6.87 3.74 1.91
CA GLU A 31 8.20 4.29 1.63
C GLU A 31 8.24 4.95 0.23
N GLY A 32 8.71 6.21 0.19
CA GLY A 32 8.96 6.90 -1.07
C GLY A 32 7.77 7.65 -1.65
N VAL A 33 6.59 7.59 -1.01
CA VAL A 33 5.44 8.40 -1.44
C VAL A 33 5.65 9.86 -1.07
N GLN A 34 5.41 10.73 -2.03
CA GLN A 34 5.53 12.18 -1.99
C GLN A 34 4.34 12.80 -2.73
N GLU A 35 4.11 14.10 -2.54
CA GLU A 35 3.15 14.88 -3.33
C GLU A 35 1.75 14.24 -3.44
N LEU A 36 1.25 13.65 -2.34
CA LEU A 36 -0.10 13.09 -2.30
C LEU A 36 -1.12 14.21 -2.50
N SER A 37 -2.00 14.01 -3.47
CA SER A 37 -3.20 14.82 -3.71
C SER A 37 -4.41 13.90 -3.74
N GLU A 38 -5.42 14.27 -2.95
CA GLU A 38 -6.77 13.71 -3.04
C GLU A 38 -7.50 14.48 -4.14
N ILE A 39 -7.96 13.75 -5.17
CA ILE A 39 -8.73 14.33 -6.27
C ILE A 39 -10.21 14.36 -5.87
N ASP A 40 -10.68 13.24 -5.33
CA ASP A 40 -11.98 13.08 -4.68
C ASP A 40 -11.92 11.90 -3.68
N GLY A 41 -13.06 11.49 -3.13
CA GLY A 41 -13.13 10.47 -2.08
C GLY A 41 -12.61 9.08 -2.46
N ASP A 42 -12.49 8.75 -3.76
CA ASP A 42 -12.01 7.46 -4.25
C ASP A 42 -10.85 7.58 -5.26
N HIS A 43 -10.44 8.79 -5.63
CA HIS A 43 -9.32 9.02 -6.56
C HIS A 43 -8.20 9.83 -5.94
N TYR A 44 -6.98 9.32 -6.08
CA TYR A 44 -5.78 9.91 -5.50
C TYR A 44 -4.64 9.92 -6.51
N THR A 45 -3.79 10.93 -6.42
CA THR A 45 -2.51 10.97 -7.14
C THR A 45 -1.37 11.15 -6.16
N ALA A 46 -0.21 10.57 -6.45
CA ALA A 46 1.00 10.77 -5.67
C ALA A 46 2.24 10.60 -6.55
N VAL A 47 3.39 10.98 -6.03
CA VAL A 47 4.70 10.68 -6.60
C VAL A 47 5.36 9.59 -5.77
N LEU A 48 5.74 8.47 -6.39
CA LEU A 48 6.52 7.42 -5.75
C LEU A 48 7.97 7.50 -6.22
N ASP A 49 8.87 7.92 -5.33
CA ASP A 49 10.33 7.87 -5.52
C ASP A 49 10.91 6.70 -4.73
N THR A 50 11.40 5.69 -5.43
CA THR A 50 11.89 4.46 -4.80
C THR A 50 13.13 3.92 -5.48
N LYS A 51 13.97 3.25 -4.69
CA LYS A 51 15.16 2.55 -5.19
C LYS A 51 14.86 1.06 -5.26
N VAL A 52 15.08 0.46 -6.44
CA VAL A 52 14.99 -0.99 -6.65
C VAL A 52 16.34 -1.48 -7.15
N ALA A 53 17.00 -2.32 -6.35
CA ALA A 53 18.41 -2.68 -6.54
C ALA A 53 19.31 -1.44 -6.68
N TYR A 54 19.99 -1.28 -7.81
CA TYR A 54 20.89 -0.16 -8.09
C TYR A 54 20.20 1.00 -8.83
N LEU A 55 18.95 0.84 -9.26
CA LEU A 55 18.21 1.81 -10.05
C LEU A 55 17.25 2.63 -9.18
N LYS A 56 17.22 3.94 -9.42
CA LYS A 56 16.19 4.83 -8.88
C LYS A 56 15.02 4.90 -9.86
N PHE A 57 13.82 4.88 -9.32
CA PHE A 57 12.59 4.96 -10.07
C PHE A 57 11.71 6.05 -9.47
N LYS A 58 11.13 6.88 -10.33
CA LYS A 58 10.17 7.88 -9.94
C LYS A 58 8.91 7.69 -10.78
N PHE A 59 7.75 7.57 -10.14
CA PHE A 59 6.46 7.35 -10.78
C PHE A 59 5.46 8.41 -10.35
N ASN A 60 4.68 8.92 -11.30
CA ASN A 60 3.38 9.50 -10.99
C ASN A 60 2.40 8.34 -10.83
N VAL A 61 1.86 8.17 -9.63
CA VAL A 61 0.93 7.13 -9.26
C VAL A 61 -0.47 7.71 -9.22
N MET A 62 -1.41 7.00 -9.84
CA MET A 62 -2.85 7.23 -9.70
C MET A 62 -3.45 6.01 -9.01
N VAL A 63 -4.30 6.26 -8.02
CA VAL A 63 -5.06 5.24 -7.29
C VAL A 63 -6.53 5.52 -7.47
N GLU A 64 -7.28 4.49 -7.89
CA GLU A 64 -8.74 4.46 -7.95
C GLU A 64 -9.22 3.42 -6.96
N VAL A 65 -10.00 3.81 -5.96
CA VAL A 65 -10.69 2.88 -5.08
C VAL A 65 -11.94 2.38 -5.81
N ALA A 66 -11.85 1.16 -6.33
CA ALA A 66 -12.87 0.58 -7.19
C ALA A 66 -14.07 0.05 -6.39
N ARG A 67 -13.86 -0.40 -5.15
CA ARG A 67 -14.91 -0.91 -4.29
C ARG A 67 -14.58 -0.75 -2.82
N VAL A 68 -15.62 -0.50 -2.03
CA VAL A 68 -15.54 -0.33 -0.58
C VAL A 68 -16.73 -1.04 0.05
N ASP A 69 -16.47 -1.96 0.98
CA ASP A 69 -17.49 -2.59 1.83
C ASP A 69 -17.09 -2.40 3.29
N PRO A 70 -17.42 -1.27 3.94
CA PRO A 70 -17.00 -1.00 5.30
C PRO A 70 -17.61 -1.97 6.33
N PRO A 71 -16.85 -2.40 7.37
CA PRO A 71 -15.41 -2.23 7.58
C PRO A 71 -14.60 -3.46 7.11
N ARG A 72 -15.06 -4.16 6.06
CA ARG A 72 -14.64 -5.51 5.69
C ARG A 72 -13.64 -5.54 4.54
N GLU A 73 -13.85 -4.74 3.50
CA GLU A 73 -13.13 -4.92 2.23
C GLU A 73 -12.89 -3.59 1.52
N ILE A 74 -11.72 -3.48 0.87
CA ILE A 74 -11.35 -2.39 -0.04
C ILE A 74 -10.68 -3.00 -1.27
N GLU A 75 -11.14 -2.61 -2.45
CA GLU A 75 -10.49 -2.93 -3.73
C GLU A 75 -9.99 -1.64 -4.37
N ALA A 76 -8.76 -1.65 -4.86
CA ALA A 76 -8.18 -0.50 -5.56
C ALA A 76 -7.42 -0.91 -6.81
N LYS A 77 -7.38 0.00 -7.78
CA LYS A 77 -6.53 -0.05 -8.97
C LYS A 77 -5.44 1.00 -8.83
N ILE A 78 -4.23 0.63 -9.19
CA ILE A 78 -3.06 1.47 -9.08
C ILE A 78 -2.38 1.52 -10.45
N GLU A 79 -2.10 2.72 -10.94
CA GLU A 79 -1.31 2.92 -12.16
C GLU A 79 -0.13 3.83 -11.85
N GLY A 80 1.08 3.34 -12.12
CA GLY A 80 2.32 4.10 -12.04
C GLY A 80 2.83 4.43 -13.43
N THR A 81 2.80 5.71 -13.78
CA THR A 81 3.42 6.25 -14.99
C THR A 81 4.83 6.75 -14.66
N PRO A 82 5.87 6.25 -15.34
CA PRO A 82 7.23 6.62 -15.03
C PRO A 82 7.51 8.09 -15.39
N LEU A 83 8.23 8.79 -14.53
CA LEU A 83 8.91 10.02 -14.90
C LEU A 83 10.20 9.66 -15.64
N GLY A 84 10.09 9.37 -16.93
CA GLY A 84 11.19 8.95 -17.81
C GLY A 84 11.01 7.54 -18.42
N ILE A 85 12.08 6.94 -18.91
CA ILE A 85 12.04 5.67 -19.68
C ILE A 85 12.25 4.44 -18.78
N VAL A 86 11.54 4.38 -17.64
CA VAL A 86 11.77 3.33 -16.63
C VAL A 86 10.71 2.20 -16.62
N GLY A 87 9.65 2.32 -17.42
CA GLY A 87 8.61 1.28 -17.58
C GLY A 87 7.31 1.60 -16.84
N ARG A 88 6.22 0.85 -17.08
CA ARG A 88 4.91 1.09 -16.46
C ARG A 88 4.64 0.10 -15.33
N LEU A 89 3.96 0.58 -14.29
CA LEU A 89 3.39 -0.25 -13.22
C LEU A 89 1.86 -0.18 -13.33
N THR A 90 1.21 -1.33 -13.27
CA THR A 90 -0.23 -1.41 -12.99
C THR A 90 -0.42 -2.44 -11.89
N ALA A 91 -1.34 -2.21 -10.98
CA ALA A 91 -1.67 -3.18 -9.95
C ALA A 91 -3.16 -3.13 -9.58
N ARG A 92 -3.67 -4.25 -9.10
CA ARG A 92 -4.94 -4.34 -8.39
C ARG A 92 -4.67 -4.83 -6.99
N SER A 93 -5.25 -4.18 -6.00
CA SER A 93 -5.18 -4.60 -4.61
C SER A 93 -6.55 -4.96 -4.08
N LEU A 94 -6.60 -6.02 -3.28
CA LEU A 94 -7.74 -6.42 -2.47
C LEU A 94 -7.28 -6.48 -1.02
N THR A 95 -7.95 -5.74 -0.14
CA THR A 95 -7.67 -5.75 1.30
C THR A 95 -8.92 -6.19 2.04
N ARG A 96 -8.77 -7.18 2.92
CA ARG A 96 -9.84 -7.77 3.74
C ARG A 96 -9.51 -7.69 5.20
N LEU A 97 -10.49 -7.32 6.02
CA LEU A 97 -10.36 -7.21 7.45
C LEU A 97 -11.27 -8.22 8.16
N SER A 98 -10.67 -9.05 9.01
CA SER A 98 -11.38 -9.94 9.92
C SER A 98 -10.98 -9.64 11.35
N GLU A 99 -11.94 -9.75 12.27
CA GLU A 99 -11.70 -9.55 13.70
C GLU A 99 -11.49 -10.91 14.37
N ASP A 100 -10.58 -10.95 15.34
CA ASP A 100 -10.28 -12.11 16.18
C ASP A 100 -9.83 -11.62 17.55
N ASP A 101 -10.57 -11.99 18.60
CA ASP A 101 -10.31 -11.63 20.01
C ASP A 101 -9.93 -10.15 20.26
N GLY A 102 -10.66 -9.21 19.64
CA GLY A 102 -10.41 -7.77 19.76
C GLY A 102 -9.20 -7.24 18.98
N ALA A 103 -8.48 -8.11 18.28
CA ALA A 103 -7.50 -7.77 17.28
C ALA A 103 -8.10 -7.85 15.87
N THR A 104 -7.45 -7.17 14.92
CA THR A 104 -7.83 -7.20 13.51
C THR A 104 -6.71 -7.79 12.69
N LYS A 105 -7.07 -8.78 11.87
CA LYS A 105 -6.27 -9.29 10.78
C LYS A 105 -6.60 -8.52 9.51
N VAL A 106 -5.58 -7.90 8.92
CA VAL A 106 -5.64 -7.27 7.59
C VAL A 106 -4.94 -8.18 6.60
N SER A 107 -5.72 -8.90 5.80
CA SER A 107 -5.20 -9.71 4.68
C SER A 107 -5.19 -8.86 3.43
N TYR A 108 -4.09 -8.88 2.68
CA TYR A 108 -3.99 -8.15 1.43
C TYR A 108 -3.50 -9.05 0.30
N GLU A 109 -4.00 -8.78 -0.90
CA GLU A 109 -3.55 -9.36 -2.15
C GLU A 109 -3.27 -8.24 -3.14
N ILE A 110 -2.12 -8.29 -3.81
CA ILE A 110 -1.75 -7.33 -4.85
C ILE A 110 -1.32 -8.11 -6.07
N ASP A 111 -2.01 -7.92 -7.19
CA ASP A 111 -1.56 -8.41 -8.50
C ASP A 111 -1.00 -7.24 -9.31
N ALA A 112 0.32 -7.23 -9.48
CA ALA A 112 1.06 -6.17 -10.14
C ALA A 112 1.64 -6.63 -11.49
N ALA A 113 1.42 -5.87 -12.55
CA ALA A 113 2.11 -6.01 -13.82
C ALA A 113 3.13 -4.88 -14.01
N LEU A 114 4.36 -5.29 -14.31
CA LEU A 114 5.53 -4.44 -14.43
C LEU A 114 6.15 -4.63 -15.80
N THR A 115 6.33 -3.55 -16.56
CA THR A 115 6.88 -3.60 -17.93
C THR A 115 8.13 -2.73 -18.06
N GLY A 116 8.81 -2.83 -19.22
CA GLY A 116 10.00 -2.04 -19.50
C GLY A 116 11.19 -2.37 -18.60
N LYS A 117 11.99 -1.36 -18.24
CA LYS A 117 13.20 -1.55 -17.43
C LYS A 117 12.90 -2.11 -16.04
N LEU A 118 11.82 -1.67 -15.40
CA LEU A 118 11.39 -2.22 -14.11
C LEU A 118 11.05 -3.71 -14.21
N GLY A 119 10.35 -4.14 -15.26
CA GLY A 119 10.07 -5.56 -15.51
C GLY A 119 11.33 -6.41 -15.77
N SER A 120 12.36 -5.81 -16.38
CA SER A 120 13.62 -6.52 -16.72
C SER A 120 14.50 -6.89 -15.52
N LEU A 121 14.25 -6.30 -14.33
CA LEU A 121 15.01 -6.62 -13.10
C LEU A 121 14.78 -8.05 -12.58
N GLY A 122 13.74 -8.72 -13.08
CA GLY A 122 13.40 -10.09 -12.69
C GLY A 122 12.62 -10.19 -11.38
N GLN A 123 11.89 -11.29 -11.23
CA GLN A 123 11.01 -11.50 -10.08
C GLN A 123 11.72 -11.48 -8.72
N PRO A 124 12.92 -12.08 -8.52
CA PRO A 124 13.57 -12.10 -7.21
C PRO A 124 13.86 -10.70 -6.65
N VAL A 125 14.36 -9.80 -7.49
CA VAL A 125 14.67 -8.42 -7.11
C VAL A 125 13.41 -7.65 -6.74
N LEU A 126 12.35 -7.79 -7.55
CA LEU A 126 11.08 -7.12 -7.30
C LEU A 126 10.40 -7.64 -6.02
N ARG A 127 10.48 -8.95 -5.75
CA ARG A 127 9.98 -9.55 -4.51
C ARG A 127 10.72 -9.08 -3.28
N ALA A 128 12.05 -8.93 -3.37
CA ALA A 128 12.84 -8.38 -2.27
C ALA A 128 12.41 -6.95 -1.91
N LYS A 129 12.20 -6.08 -2.92
CA LYS A 129 11.72 -4.72 -2.66
C LYS A 129 10.29 -4.70 -2.11
N ALA A 130 9.38 -5.53 -2.65
CA ALA A 130 8.01 -5.63 -2.14
C ALA A 130 7.97 -6.04 -0.66
N LYS A 131 8.78 -7.04 -0.27
CA LYS A 131 8.89 -7.50 1.12
C LYS A 131 9.45 -6.40 2.04
N GLU A 132 10.41 -5.61 1.56
CA GLU A 132 10.95 -4.49 2.33
C GLU A 132 9.89 -3.39 2.55
N MET A 133 9.12 -3.05 1.51
CA MET A 133 8.03 -2.08 1.63
C MET A 133 6.92 -2.59 2.55
N GLU A 134 6.56 -3.87 2.45
CA GLU A 134 5.59 -4.53 3.34
C GLU A 134 6.03 -4.44 4.81
N ARG A 135 7.30 -4.73 5.10
CA ARG A 135 7.85 -4.67 6.45
C ARG A 135 7.71 -3.27 7.05
N GLN A 136 8.16 -2.25 6.31
CA GLN A 136 8.07 -0.86 6.78
C GLN A 136 6.63 -0.38 6.94
N PHE A 137 5.75 -0.73 6.00
CA PHE A 137 4.33 -0.41 6.08
C PHE A 137 3.70 -1.03 7.33
N THR A 138 3.98 -2.32 7.58
CA THR A 138 3.50 -3.05 8.76
C THR A 138 3.98 -2.43 10.07
N GLU A 139 5.25 -2.04 10.13
CA GLU A 139 5.84 -1.38 11.30
C GLU A 139 5.14 -0.05 11.61
N ARG A 140 4.93 0.79 10.59
CA ARG A 140 4.26 2.10 10.75
C ARG A 140 2.78 1.96 11.11
N MET A 141 2.08 1.00 10.50
CA MET A 141 0.70 0.67 10.86
C MET A 141 0.61 0.25 12.33
N ARG A 142 1.47 -0.66 12.79
CA ARG A 142 1.48 -1.12 14.19
C ARG A 142 1.77 0.02 15.16
N ALA A 143 2.73 0.89 14.84
CA ALA A 143 3.06 2.05 15.67
C ALA A 143 1.84 2.95 15.90
N ALA A 144 1.05 3.21 14.86
CA ALA A 144 -0.15 4.04 14.94
C ALA A 144 -1.26 3.51 15.86
N PHE A 145 -1.27 2.20 16.15
CA PHE A 145 -2.20 1.58 17.11
C PHE A 145 -1.55 1.28 18.47
N ALA A 146 -0.22 1.37 18.58
CA ALA A 146 0.48 1.23 19.85
C ALA A 146 0.36 2.48 20.72
N GLU A 147 0.33 3.67 20.10
CA GLU A 147 0.27 4.96 20.80
C GLU A 147 -1.09 5.23 21.49
N SER A 148 -2.18 4.58 21.07
CA SER A 148 -3.49 4.69 21.73
C SER A 148 -3.56 4.02 23.12
N LYS A 149 -2.49 3.37 23.59
CA LYS A 149 -2.44 2.73 24.92
C LYS A 149 -1.79 3.60 26.01
N SER A 150 -1.37 4.83 25.70
CA SER A 150 -0.51 5.66 26.57
C SER A 150 -1.21 6.88 27.21
N GLU A 151 -2.54 6.92 27.24
CA GLU A 151 -3.30 7.95 27.96
C GLU A 151 -4.34 7.27 28.86
N THR A 152 -3.92 6.85 30.05
CA THR A 152 -4.77 6.67 31.24
C THR A 152 -3.92 6.93 32.48
#